data_AF-N1Q425-F1
#
_entry.id   AF-N1Q425-F1
#
_cell.length_a   1.000
_cell.length_b   1.000
_cell.length_c   1.000
_cell.angle_alpha   90.00
_cell.angle_beta   90.00
_cell.angle_gamma   90.00
#
_symmetry.space_group_name_H-M   'P 1'
#
loop_
_entity.id
_entity.type
_entity.pdbx_description
1 polymer ?
#
loop_
_entity_poly.entity_id
_entity_poly.type
_entity_poly.pdbx_seq_one_letter_code
_entity_poly.pdbx_strand_id
1 'polypeptide(L)'
;MSTDLCPVYAPFFGAMGCTSAIVFTCFGAAYGTAKAGVGISSMGVLRPDLIVKNIIPVIMAGIIAIYGLVVSVLISNDLQQKTSLFAGFIQLGAGLSVGLAGLAAGFAIGIVGDAGVRGTAQQPRLFVGMILILIFAEVLGLYGLIVALLMNSRAGSGAEC
;
A
#
# COMPACT_ATOMS: atom_id res chain seq x y z
N MET A 1 -17.79 2.65 -33.59
CA MET A 1 -16.72 3.34 -34.34
C MET A 1 -15.72 3.81 -33.31
N SER A 2 -14.48 3.33 -33.35
CA SER A 2 -13.42 3.79 -32.46
C SER A 2 -13.12 5.25 -32.78
N THR A 3 -13.53 6.16 -31.89
CA THR A 3 -13.15 7.57 -31.93
C THR A 3 -11.72 7.70 -31.44
N ASP A 4 -10.98 8.72 -31.90
CA ASP A 4 -9.57 8.95 -31.48
C ASP A 4 -9.41 9.05 -29.95
N LEU A 5 -10.48 9.41 -29.23
CA LEU A 5 -10.49 9.52 -27.78
C LEU A 5 -10.74 8.18 -27.05
N CYS A 6 -11.34 7.19 -27.71
CA CYS A 6 -11.74 5.91 -27.12
C CYS A 6 -11.26 4.71 -27.96
N PRO A 7 -9.93 4.49 -28.04
CA PRO A 7 -9.38 3.37 -28.79
C PRO A 7 -9.55 2.05 -28.04
N VAL A 8 -9.48 0.94 -28.78
CA VAL A 8 -9.68 -0.43 -28.25
C VAL A 8 -8.66 -0.83 -27.18
N TYR A 9 -7.48 -0.20 -27.18
CA TYR A 9 -6.42 -0.45 -26.20
C TYR A 9 -6.52 0.38 -24.91
N ALA A 10 -7.50 1.29 -24.78
CA ALA A 10 -7.65 2.13 -23.58
C ALA A 10 -7.82 1.32 -22.26
N PRO A 11 -8.60 0.21 -22.22
CA PRO A 11 -8.77 -0.59 -20.99
C PRO A 11 -7.49 -1.26 -20.49
N PHE A 12 -6.47 -1.42 -21.34
CA PHE A 12 -5.17 -1.98 -20.95
C PHE A 12 -4.54 -1.19 -19.81
N PHE A 13 -4.60 0.14 -19.87
CA PHE A 13 -4.03 1.01 -18.83
C PHE A 13 -4.80 0.93 -17.51
N GLY A 14 -6.14 0.78 -17.57
CA GLY A 14 -6.96 0.54 -16.39
C GLY A 14 -6.65 -0.80 -15.71
N ALA A 15 -6.52 -1.88 -16.50
CA ALA A 15 -6.14 -3.20 -15.99
C ALA A 15 -4.73 -3.21 -15.37
N MET A 16 -3.77 -2.51 -15.99
CA MET A 16 -2.44 -2.31 -15.43
C MET A 16 -2.47 -1.48 -14.14
N GLY A 17 -3.33 -0.46 -14.07
CA GLY A 17 -3.57 0.32 -12.85
C GLY A 17 -4.04 -0.55 -11.69
N CYS A 18 -5.10 -1.35 -11.91
CA CYS A 18 -5.59 -2.31 -10.92
C CYS A 18 -4.50 -3.30 -10.47
N THR A 19 -3.74 -3.85 -11.42
CA THR A 19 -2.64 -4.79 -11.11
C THR A 19 -1.53 -4.11 -10.29
N SER A 20 -1.12 -2.90 -10.68
CA SER A 20 -0.04 -2.17 -10.01
C SER A 20 -0.40 -1.75 -8.58
N ALA A 21 -1.67 -1.43 -8.32
CA ALA A 21 -2.17 -1.07 -7.00
C ALA A 21 -1.95 -2.21 -5.99
N ILE A 22 -2.38 -3.43 -6.34
CA ILE A 22 -2.28 -4.57 -5.43
C ILE A 22 -0.86 -5.16 -5.37
N VAL A 23 -0.17 -5.29 -6.51
CA VAL A 23 1.14 -5.97 -6.54
C VAL A 23 2.17 -5.22 -5.71
N PHE A 24 2.30 -3.89 -5.87
CA PHE A 24 3.31 -3.13 -5.14
C PHE A 24 2.98 -2.97 -3.65
N THR A 25 1.70 -2.81 -3.29
CA THR A 25 1.29 -2.78 -1.88
C THR A 25 1.49 -4.12 -1.19
N CYS A 26 1.21 -5.24 -1.88
CA CYS A 26 1.51 -6.58 -1.38
C CYS A 26 3.02 -6.80 -1.21
N PHE A 27 3.86 -6.31 -2.12
CA PHE A 27 5.32 -6.36 -1.93
C PHE A 27 5.77 -5.56 -0.71
N GLY A 28 5.22 -4.36 -0.50
CA GLY A 28 5.47 -3.56 0.69
C GLY A 28 5.08 -4.27 1.98
N ALA A 29 3.86 -4.83 2.02
CA ALA A 29 3.34 -5.58 3.16
C ALA A 29 4.16 -6.86 3.44
N ALA A 30 4.54 -7.59 2.39
CA ALA A 30 5.37 -8.79 2.50
C ALA A 30 6.75 -8.46 3.07
N TYR A 31 7.42 -7.42 2.57
CA TYR A 31 8.72 -6.99 3.09
C TYR A 31 8.62 -6.51 4.54
N GLY A 32 7.61 -5.68 4.85
CA GLY A 32 7.36 -5.19 6.20
C GLY A 32 7.15 -6.33 7.20
N THR A 33 6.32 -7.30 6.82
CA THR A 33 6.04 -8.50 7.62
C THR A 33 7.27 -9.39 7.77
N ALA A 34 8.04 -9.60 6.69
CA ALA A 34 9.23 -10.45 6.73
C ALA A 34 10.29 -9.88 7.68
N LYS A 35 10.64 -8.60 7.54
CA LYS A 35 11.65 -7.94 8.38
C LYS A 35 11.21 -7.86 9.84
N ALA A 36 9.99 -7.36 10.10
CA ALA A 36 9.47 -7.27 11.47
C ALA A 36 9.32 -8.65 12.12
N GLY A 37 8.89 -9.66 11.35
CA GLY A 37 8.75 -11.04 11.80
C GLY A 37 10.07 -11.65 12.26
N VAL A 38 11.16 -11.47 11.51
CA VAL A 38 12.51 -11.90 11.91
C VAL A 38 12.93 -11.22 13.23
N GLY A 39 12.65 -9.92 13.37
CA GLY A 39 12.91 -9.19 14.61
C GLY A 39 12.13 -9.74 15.81
N ILE A 40 10.83 -9.98 15.64
CA ILE A 40 9.96 -10.54 16.69
C ILE A 40 10.40 -11.95 17.08
N SER A 41 10.67 -12.82 16.10
CA SER A 41 11.12 -14.20 16.37
C SER A 41 12.47 -14.23 17.08
N SER A 42 13.43 -13.38 16.68
CA SER A 42 14.74 -13.33 17.34
C SER A 42 14.66 -12.80 18.77
N MET A 43 13.80 -11.81 19.02
CA MET A 43 13.53 -11.28 20.36
C MET A 43 12.74 -12.27 21.23
N GLY A 44 11.77 -12.97 20.63
CA GLY A 44 10.86 -13.89 21.31
C GLY A 44 11.53 -15.11 21.93
N VAL A 45 12.72 -15.51 21.45
CA VAL A 45 13.53 -16.58 22.05
C VAL A 45 13.96 -16.21 23.47
N LEU A 46 14.31 -14.94 23.71
CA LEU A 46 14.82 -14.46 25.00
C LEU A 46 13.73 -13.87 25.88
N ARG A 47 12.71 -13.21 25.28
CA ARG A 47 11.60 -12.56 26.00
C ARG A 47 10.25 -12.88 25.37
N PRO A 48 9.69 -14.08 25.62
CA PRO A 48 8.43 -14.52 25.00
C PRO A 48 7.22 -13.65 25.41
N ASP A 49 7.24 -13.07 26.61
CA ASP A 49 6.15 -12.23 27.12
C ASP A 49 5.93 -10.96 26.29
N LEU A 50 6.96 -10.52 25.55
CA LEU A 50 6.92 -9.31 24.73
C LEU A 50 6.42 -9.55 23.30
N ILE A 51 6.20 -10.81 22.87
CA ILE A 51 5.80 -11.15 21.49
C ILE A 51 4.48 -10.49 21.13
N VAL A 52 3.46 -10.64 21.98
CA VAL A 52 2.12 -10.09 21.72
C VAL A 52 2.15 -8.56 21.66
N LYS A 53 2.97 -7.93 22.50
CA LYS A 53 3.12 -6.47 22.53
C LYS A 53 3.85 -5.94 21.28
N ASN A 54 4.83 -6.68 20.77
CA ASN A 54 5.67 -6.28 19.65
C ASN A 54 5.12 -6.68 18.27
N ILE A 55 3.88 -7.20 18.18
CA ILE A 55 3.26 -7.60 16.90
C ILE A 55 2.75 -6.42 16.07
N ILE A 56 2.68 -5.22 16.66
CA ILE A 56 2.13 -4.00 16.03
C ILE A 56 2.75 -3.68 14.66
N PRO A 57 4.08 -3.76 14.44
CA PRO A 57 4.66 -3.45 13.12
C PRO A 57 4.16 -4.41 12.02
N VAL A 58 3.89 -5.67 12.36
CA VAL A 58 3.32 -6.66 11.42
C VAL A 58 1.88 -6.30 11.06
N ILE A 59 1.07 -5.89 12.04
CA ILE A 59 -0.29 -5.43 11.80
C ILE A 59 -0.28 -4.20 10.88
N MET A 60 0.59 -3.23 11.15
CA MET A 60 0.72 -2.02 10.34
C MET A 60 1.19 -2.31 8.91
N ALA A 61 2.08 -3.28 8.71
CA ALA A 61 2.45 -3.74 7.37
C ALA A 61 1.24 -4.35 6.62
N GLY A 62 0.35 -5.07 7.33
CA GLY A 62 -0.87 -5.62 6.76
C GLY A 62 -1.89 -4.57 6.30
N ILE A 63 -1.99 -3.43 7.01
CA ILE A 63 -2.91 -2.34 6.66
C ILE A 63 -2.57 -1.74 5.28
N ILE A 64 -1.28 -1.69 4.90
CA ILE A 64 -0.84 -1.19 3.59
C ILE A 64 -1.44 -2.02 2.43
N ALA A 65 -1.53 -3.35 2.59
CA ALA A 65 -2.13 -4.20 1.57
C ALA A 65 -3.63 -3.91 1.39
N ILE A 66 -4.33 -3.53 2.47
CA ILE A 66 -5.74 -3.16 2.42
C ILE A 66 -5.93 -1.88 1.58
N TYR A 67 -5.00 -0.93 1.65
CA TYR A 67 -5.07 0.28 0.81
C TYR A 67 -5.03 -0.06 -0.68
N GLY A 68 -4.12 -0.94 -1.08
CA GLY A 68 -4.04 -1.40 -2.47
C GLY A 68 -5.27 -2.20 -2.88
N LEU A 69 -5.81 -3.04 -1.99
CA LEU A 69 -7.03 -3.81 -2.23
C LEU A 69 -8.23 -2.89 -2.50
N VAL A 70 -8.44 -1.86 -1.66
CA VAL A 70 -9.56 -0.92 -1.82
C VAL A 70 -9.48 -0.21 -3.17
N VAL A 71 -8.32 0.32 -3.55
CA VAL A 71 -8.15 1.01 -4.85
C VAL A 71 -8.33 0.04 -6.02
N SER A 72 -7.80 -1.18 -5.92
CA SER A 72 -7.94 -2.20 -6.98
C SER A 72 -9.39 -2.58 -7.22
N VAL A 73 -10.17 -2.77 -6.14
CA VAL A 73 -11.60 -3.07 -6.24
C VAL A 73 -12.38 -1.92 -6.87
N LEU A 74 -12.06 -0.67 -6.51
CA LEU A 74 -12.69 0.51 -7.10
C LEU A 74 -12.40 0.61 -8.61
N ILE A 75 -11.13 0.48 -9.01
CA ILE A 75 -10.75 0.50 -10.43
C ILE A 75 -11.42 -0.64 -11.20
N SER A 76 -11.48 -1.85 -10.62
CA SER A 76 -12.10 -3.02 -11.25
C SER A 76 -13.59 -2.85 -11.50
N ASN A 77 -14.31 -2.11 -10.66
CA ASN A 77 -15.73 -1.85 -10.84
C ASN A 77 -16.00 -0.85 -11.99
N ASP A 78 -15.05 0.04 -12.26
CA ASP A 78 -15.14 1.07 -13.30
C ASP A 78 -14.58 0.61 -14.67
N LEU A 79 -14.09 -0.63 -14.77
CA LEU A 79 -13.50 -1.17 -15.99
C LEU A 79 -14.59 -1.56 -17.02
N GLN A 80 -14.56 -0.90 -18.18
CA GLN A 80 -15.49 -1.16 -19.29
C GLN A 80 -14.75 -1.23 -20.61
N GLN A 81 -15.29 -1.99 -21.58
CA GLN A 81 -14.71 -2.13 -22.92
C GLN A 81 -14.73 -0.80 -23.70
N LYS A 82 -15.75 0.02 -23.48
CA LYS A 82 -15.82 1.39 -24.01
C LYS A 82 -15.38 2.36 -22.92
N THR A 83 -14.08 2.63 -22.86
CA THR A 83 -13.52 3.63 -21.94
C THR A 83 -12.69 4.64 -22.71
N SER A 84 -12.63 5.87 -22.19
CA SER A 84 -11.76 6.89 -22.78
C SER A 84 -10.32 6.66 -22.40
N LEU A 85 -9.40 7.08 -23.27
CA LEU A 85 -7.97 7.00 -22.98
C LEU A 85 -7.59 7.81 -21.72
N PHE A 86 -8.30 8.90 -21.47
CA PHE A 86 -8.18 9.70 -20.24
C PHE A 86 -8.48 8.87 -18.98
N ALA A 87 -9.62 8.14 -18.97
CA ALA A 87 -9.99 7.30 -17.83
C ALA A 87 -8.93 6.19 -17.59
N GLY A 88 -8.42 5.57 -18.66
CA GLY A 88 -7.38 4.55 -18.57
C GLY A 88 -6.06 5.07 -17.96
N PHE A 89 -5.60 6.26 -18.34
CA PHE A 89 -4.40 6.86 -17.75
C PHE A 89 -4.60 7.32 -16.31
N ILE A 90 -5.78 7.82 -15.97
CA ILE A 90 -6.11 8.19 -14.58
C ILE A 90 -6.12 6.95 -13.69
N GLN A 91 -6.71 5.84 -14.14
CA GLN A 91 -6.71 4.56 -13.40
C GLN A 91 -5.29 3.99 -13.25
N LEU A 92 -4.45 4.09 -14.28
CA LEU A 92 -3.03 3.72 -14.18
C LEU A 92 -2.29 4.55 -13.13
N GLY A 93 -2.46 5.88 -13.18
CA GLY A 93 -1.84 6.79 -12.21
C GLY A 93 -2.35 6.58 -10.79
N ALA A 94 -3.65 6.32 -10.63
CA ALA A 94 -4.25 5.97 -9.33
C ALA A 94 -3.63 4.69 -8.77
N GLY A 95 -3.44 3.65 -9.60
CA GLY A 95 -2.82 2.41 -9.17
C GLY A 95 -1.34 2.55 -8.79
N LEU A 96 -0.55 3.27 -9.59
CA LEU A 96 0.87 3.48 -9.33
C LEU A 96 1.11 4.36 -8.10
N SER A 97 0.28 5.38 -7.86
CA SER A 97 0.40 6.28 -6.71
C SER A 97 0.24 5.54 -5.38
N VAL A 98 -0.82 4.73 -5.22
CA VAL A 98 -0.99 3.90 -4.01
C VAL A 98 0.03 2.76 -3.96
N GLY A 99 0.33 2.13 -5.10
CA GLY A 99 1.26 1.01 -5.20
C GLY A 99 2.66 1.33 -4.70
N LEU A 100 3.29 2.33 -5.32
CA LEU A 100 4.67 2.71 -5.01
C LEU A 100 4.79 3.39 -3.63
N ALA A 101 3.80 4.19 -3.23
CA ALA A 101 3.77 4.76 -1.88
C ALA A 101 3.64 3.67 -0.81
N GLY A 102 2.77 2.68 -1.03
CA GLY A 102 2.62 1.54 -0.13
C GLY A 102 3.87 0.66 -0.07
N LEU A 103 4.57 0.47 -1.19
CA LEU A 103 5.87 -0.21 -1.21
C LEU A 103 6.88 0.53 -0.31
N ALA A 104 7.03 1.84 -0.47
CA ALA A 104 7.93 2.65 0.32
C ALA A 104 7.58 2.64 1.83
N ALA A 105 6.28 2.75 2.15
CA ALA A 105 5.79 2.64 3.54
C ALA A 105 6.14 1.27 4.15
N GLY A 106 5.94 0.18 3.40
CA GLY A 106 6.28 -1.17 3.83
C GLY A 106 7.77 -1.38 4.10
N PHE A 107 8.64 -0.77 3.28
CA PHE A 107 10.08 -0.75 3.52
C PHE A 107 10.46 -0.04 4.83
N ALA A 108 9.89 1.14 5.05
CA ALA A 108 10.13 1.92 6.26
C ALA A 108 9.66 1.16 7.52
N ILE A 109 8.43 0.63 7.50
CA ILE A 109 7.85 -0.15 8.61
C ILE A 109 8.68 -1.40 8.90
N GLY A 110 9.13 -2.13 7.87
CA GLY A 110 9.93 -3.34 8.06
C GLY A 110 11.25 -3.10 8.77
N ILE A 111 12.00 -2.08 8.32
CA ILE A 111 13.33 -1.77 8.89
C ILE A 111 13.20 -1.18 10.29
N VAL A 112 12.28 -0.21 10.48
CA VAL A 112 12.02 0.39 11.80
C VAL A 112 11.45 -0.67 12.76
N GLY A 113 10.59 -1.56 12.27
CA GLY A 113 10.03 -2.67 13.03
C GLY A 113 11.10 -3.62 13.55
N ASP A 114 11.99 -4.13 12.69
CA ASP A 114 13.07 -5.05 13.09
C ASP A 114 14.02 -4.41 14.12
N ALA A 115 14.46 -3.17 13.88
CA ALA A 115 15.32 -2.45 14.83
C ALA A 115 14.59 -2.12 16.15
N GLY A 116 13.32 -1.69 16.05
CA GLY A 116 12.51 -1.27 17.18
C GLY A 116 12.14 -2.40 18.12
N VAL A 117 11.77 -3.58 17.61
CA VAL A 117 11.43 -4.73 18.45
C VAL A 117 12.66 -5.29 19.18
N ARG A 118 13.84 -5.28 18.54
CA ARG A 118 15.11 -5.65 19.18
C ARG A 118 15.53 -4.64 20.24
N GLY A 119 15.39 -3.34 19.97
CA GLY A 119 15.68 -2.28 20.95
C GLY A 119 14.73 -2.31 22.15
N THR A 120 13.44 -2.60 21.91
CA THR A 120 12.43 -2.75 22.97
C THR A 120 12.73 -3.95 23.87
N ALA A 121 13.37 -5.00 23.33
CA ALA A 121 13.84 -6.14 24.11
C ALA A 121 14.87 -5.73 25.17
N GLN A 122 15.72 -4.74 24.86
CA GLN A 122 16.72 -4.24 25.81
C GLN A 122 16.12 -3.20 26.75
N GLN A 123 15.39 -2.22 26.20
CA GLN A 123 14.80 -1.12 26.96
C GLN A 123 13.29 -0.97 26.66
N PRO A 124 12.39 -1.36 27.59
CA PRO A 124 10.95 -1.38 27.33
C PRO A 124 10.34 0.03 27.14
N ARG A 125 11.02 1.08 27.61
CA ARG A 125 10.61 2.49 27.39
C ARG A 125 10.68 2.90 25.91
N LEU A 126 11.46 2.20 25.10
CA LEU A 126 11.61 2.48 23.66
C LEU A 126 10.35 2.15 22.85
N PHE A 127 9.45 1.32 23.41
CA PHE A 127 8.24 0.86 22.74
C PHE A 127 7.34 2.01 22.25
N VAL A 128 7.13 3.02 23.09
CA VAL A 128 6.28 4.18 22.74
C VAL A 128 6.92 4.99 21.62
N GLY A 129 8.25 5.16 21.66
CA GLY A 129 8.99 5.84 20.60
C GLY A 129 8.94 5.09 19.27
N MET A 130 9.06 3.76 19.29
CA MET A 130 8.92 2.91 18.11
C MET A 130 7.55 3.08 17.46
N ILE A 131 6.46 3.06 18.24
CA ILE A 131 5.10 3.27 17.71
C ILE A 131 4.98 4.63 17.04
N LEU A 132 5.48 5.69 17.67
CA LEU A 132 5.41 7.04 17.10
C LEU A 132 6.09 7.12 15.72
N ILE A 133 7.26 6.49 15.57
CA ILE A 133 7.97 6.45 14.28
C ILE A 133 7.16 5.64 13.24
N LEU A 134 6.58 4.50 13.64
CA LEU A 134 5.78 3.67 12.76
C LEU A 134 4.51 4.39 12.26
N ILE A 135 3.88 5.23 13.08
CA ILE A 135 2.74 6.06 12.66
C ILE A 135 3.16 6.99 11.51
N PHE A 136 4.30 7.68 11.62
CA PHE A 136 4.78 8.54 10.53
C PHE A 136 5.13 7.75 9.25
N ALA A 137 5.63 6.51 9.40
CA ALA A 137 5.90 5.65 8.27
C ALA A 137 4.62 5.15 7.58
N GLU A 138 3.57 4.88 8.35
CA GLU A 138 2.28 4.39 7.85
C GLU A 138 1.51 5.48 7.08
N VAL A 139 1.59 6.73 7.55
CA VAL A 139 0.96 7.88 6.89
C VAL A 139 1.44 8.08 5.45
N LEU A 140 2.64 7.62 5.09
CA LEU A 140 3.13 7.62 3.70
C LEU A 140 2.22 6.81 2.78
N GLY A 141 1.69 5.67 3.25
CA GLY A 141 0.73 4.85 2.52
C GLY A 141 -0.64 5.53 2.40
N LEU A 142 -1.09 6.20 3.46
CA LEU A 142 -2.33 6.98 3.46
C LEU A 142 -2.31 8.12 2.43
N TYR A 143 -1.17 8.80 2.27
CA TYR A 143 -1.03 9.83 1.25
C TYR A 143 -1.23 9.28 -0.17
N GLY A 144 -0.65 8.11 -0.46
CA GLY A 144 -0.84 7.42 -1.74
C GLY A 144 -2.31 7.04 -1.98
N LEU A 145 -2.99 6.53 -0.95
CA LEU A 145 -4.41 6.19 -1.01
C LEU A 145 -5.30 7.41 -1.31
N ILE A 146 -5.10 8.53 -0.62
CA ILE A 146 -5.90 9.75 -0.82
C ILE A 146 -5.75 10.26 -2.26
N VAL A 147 -4.52 10.29 -2.78
CA VAL A 147 -4.26 10.70 -4.17
C VAL A 147 -4.97 9.75 -5.15
N ALA A 148 -4.86 8.43 -4.95
CA ALA A 148 -5.52 7.45 -5.80
C ALA A 148 -7.06 7.60 -5.81
N LEU A 149 -7.67 7.86 -4.66
CA LEU A 149 -9.12 8.08 -4.55
C LEU A 149 -9.57 9.36 -5.26
N LEU A 150 -8.81 10.45 -5.10
CA LEU A 150 -9.10 11.71 -5.81
C LEU A 150 -8.95 11.57 -7.32
N MET A 151 -7.95 10.80 -7.78
CA MET A 151 -7.78 10.48 -9.19
C MET A 151 -8.94 9.64 -9.71
N ASN A 152 -9.29 8.54 -9.04
CA ASN A 152 -10.37 7.66 -9.49
C ASN A 152 -11.73 8.37 -9.51
N SER A 153 -11.99 9.27 -8.56
CA SER A 153 -13.22 10.08 -8.55
C SER A 153 -13.37 10.98 -9.79
N ARG A 154 -12.29 11.33 -10.48
CA ARG A 154 -12.31 12.14 -11.71
C ARG A 154 -12.29 11.30 -12.99
N ALA A 155 -12.03 9.99 -12.89
CA ALA A 155 -11.96 9.11 -14.06
C ALA A 155 -13.29 9.03 -14.82
N GLY A 156 -14.42 9.07 -14.11
CA GLY A 156 -15.76 9.03 -14.71
C GLY A 156 -16.34 10.38 -15.16
N SER A 157 -15.80 11.51 -14.69
CA SER A 157 -16.43 12.83 -14.88
C SER A 157 -16.00 13.60 -16.12
N GLY A 158 -14.94 13.15 -16.82
CA GLY A 158 -14.33 13.90 -17.93
C GLY A 158 -14.26 13.15 -19.26
N ALA A 159 -14.97 12.02 -19.39
CA ALA A 159 -14.80 11.08 -20.48
C ALA A 159 -16.03 11.03 -21.38
N GLU A 160 -16.12 11.94 -22.36
CA GLU A 160 -17.03 11.76 -23.50
C GLU A 160 -16.35 10.86 -24.56
N CYS A 161 -16.92 9.68 -24.76
CA CYS A 161 -16.79 8.87 -25.97
C CYS A 161 -18.02 9.13 -26.85
#